data_AF-A0AAD5XYP2-F1
#
_entry.id   AF-A0AAD5XYP2-F1
#
_cell.length_a   1.000
_cell.length_b   1.000
_cell.length_c   1.000
_cell.angle_alpha   90.00
_cell.angle_beta   90.00
_cell.angle_gamma   90.00
#
_symmetry.space_group_name_H-M   'P 1'
#
loop_
_entity.id
_entity.type
_entity.pdbx_description
1 polymer ?
#
loop_
_entity_poly.entity_id
_entity_poly.type
_entity_poly.pdbx_seq_one_letter_code
_entity_poly.pdbx_strand_id
1 'polypeptide(L)'
;MDSLAEEDRDAIRLWRVYKTVHEMVHDRHYSVSQAEIDLSLEDFKYQYFRNNKVDRQAMTFLVQHNEDPSNQLLVFFTDSSESIGIKEVKKICEKMVQQSIMKGIVIYQKGLTPSANKDSQLPRIQPNDAVAKYYGLKRGQVVRIVRNSETAGK
;
A
#
# COMPACT_ATOMS: atom_id res chain seq x y z
N MET A 1 -7.54 -17.93 28.26
CA MET A 1 -6.27 -18.48 27.74
C MET A 1 -6.15 -18.34 26.23
N ASP A 2 -7.26 -18.29 25.47
CA ASP A 2 -7.22 -18.22 23.99
C ASP A 2 -6.81 -16.86 23.40
N SER A 3 -6.98 -15.74 24.11
CA SER A 3 -6.68 -14.41 23.57
C SER A 3 -5.18 -14.17 23.32
N LEU A 4 -4.32 -14.56 24.28
CA LEU A 4 -2.86 -14.43 24.16
C LEU A 4 -2.29 -15.23 22.97
N ALA A 5 -2.90 -16.38 22.67
CA ALA A 5 -2.47 -17.22 21.54
C ALA A 5 -2.93 -16.68 20.17
N GLU A 6 -4.02 -15.93 20.11
CA GLU A 6 -4.46 -15.21 18.90
C GLU A 6 -3.58 -13.98 18.64
N GLU A 7 -3.23 -13.24 19.70
CA GLU A 7 -2.36 -12.06 19.64
C GLU A 7 -0.96 -12.39 19.08
N ASP A 8 -0.36 -13.48 19.57
CA ASP A 8 0.93 -13.96 19.07
C ASP A 8 0.86 -14.43 17.61
N ARG A 9 -0.25 -15.04 17.19
CA ARG A 9 -0.46 -15.45 15.80
C ARG A 9 -0.55 -14.24 14.87
N ASP A 10 -1.25 -13.20 15.30
CA ASP A 10 -1.39 -11.97 14.50
C ASP A 10 -0.07 -11.21 14.39
N ALA A 11 0.74 -11.17 15.45
CA ALA A 11 2.09 -10.64 15.39
C ALA A 11 2.98 -11.41 14.41
N ILE A 12 2.95 -12.75 14.43
CA ILE A 12 3.71 -13.60 13.50
C ILE A 12 3.26 -13.37 12.05
N ARG A 13 1.94 -13.26 11.81
CA ARG A 13 1.40 -12.98 10.48
C ARG A 13 1.87 -11.63 9.95
N LEU A 14 1.78 -10.57 10.77
CA LEU A 14 2.20 -9.24 10.39
C LEU A 14 3.71 -9.15 10.15
N TRP A 15 4.52 -9.84 10.96
CA TRP A 15 5.95 -9.93 10.73
C TRP A 15 6.29 -10.56 9.37
N ARG A 16 5.60 -11.64 8.99
CA ARG A 16 5.77 -12.25 7.65
C ARG A 16 5.38 -11.29 6.54
N VAL A 17 4.25 -10.60 6.68
CA VAL A 17 3.82 -9.58 5.70
C VAL A 17 4.84 -8.46 5.60
N TYR A 18 5.39 -8.00 6.73
CA TYR A 18 6.41 -6.96 6.77
C TYR A 18 7.66 -7.39 5.97
N LYS A 19 8.17 -8.61 6.19
CA LYS A 19 9.31 -9.14 5.42
C LYS A 19 9.02 -9.20 3.93
N THR A 20 7.90 -9.81 3.54
CA THR A 20 7.52 -9.91 2.12
C THR A 20 7.37 -8.55 1.46
N VAL A 21 6.90 -7.55 2.19
CA VAL A 21 6.77 -6.18 1.68
C VAL A 21 8.14 -5.52 1.49
N HIS A 22 9.10 -5.73 2.40
CA HIS A 22 10.46 -5.21 2.25
C HIS A 22 11.19 -5.89 1.09
N GLU A 23 11.08 -7.22 0.98
CA GLU A 23 11.59 -7.99 -0.15
C GLU A 23 10.99 -7.49 -1.48
N MET A 24 9.66 -7.35 -1.56
CA MET A 24 8.97 -6.84 -2.75
C MET A 24 9.45 -5.44 -3.16
N VAL A 25 9.70 -4.57 -2.18
CA VAL A 25 10.14 -3.20 -2.43
C VAL A 25 11.60 -3.17 -2.91
N HIS A 26 12.46 -3.98 -2.29
CA HIS A 26 13.84 -4.19 -2.72
C HIS A 26 13.92 -4.75 -4.16
N ASP A 27 13.10 -5.76 -4.49
CA ASP A 27 13.02 -6.35 -5.84
C ASP A 27 12.55 -5.35 -6.90
N ARG A 28 11.86 -4.29 -6.49
CA ARG A 28 11.46 -3.16 -7.35
C ARG A 28 12.52 -2.06 -7.45
N HIS A 29 13.74 -2.33 -7.02
CA HIS A 29 14.88 -1.41 -7.02
C HIS A 29 14.70 -0.16 -6.16
N TYR A 30 13.90 -0.27 -5.09
CA TYR A 30 13.89 0.75 -4.04
C TYR A 30 14.95 0.44 -2.98
N SER A 31 15.52 1.50 -2.42
CA SER A 31 16.53 1.42 -1.36
C SER A 31 15.88 0.96 -0.07
N VAL A 32 16.30 -0.21 0.41
CA VAL A 32 15.89 -0.85 1.66
C VAL A 32 17.14 -1.44 2.31
N SER A 33 17.28 -1.32 3.62
CA SER A 33 18.45 -1.87 4.30
C SER A 33 18.31 -3.39 4.51
N GLN A 34 19.43 -4.12 4.43
CA GLN A 34 19.42 -5.56 4.68
C GLN A 34 18.98 -5.90 6.11
N ALA A 35 19.24 -5.01 7.07
CA ALA A 35 18.79 -5.15 8.45
C ALA A 35 17.25 -5.14 8.60
N GLU A 36 16.54 -4.39 7.74
CA GLU A 36 15.07 -4.37 7.72
C GLU A 36 14.50 -5.66 7.11
N ILE A 37 15.17 -6.21 6.08
CA ILE A 37 14.77 -7.48 5.44
C ILE A 37 14.96 -8.66 6.40
N ASP A 38 16.11 -8.70 7.07
CA ASP A 38 16.48 -9.82 7.95
C ASP A 38 15.89 -9.72 9.36
N LEU A 39 15.14 -8.65 9.67
CA LEU A 39 14.55 -8.37 10.99
C LEU A 39 13.94 -9.62 11.64
N SER A 40 14.43 -9.99 12.82
CA SER A 40 13.94 -11.17 13.55
C SER A 40 12.53 -10.94 14.11
N LEU A 41 11.81 -12.02 14.44
CA LEU A 41 10.49 -11.89 15.06
C LEU A 41 10.58 -11.22 16.45
N GLU A 42 11.66 -11.47 17.18
CA GLU A 42 11.89 -10.88 18.50
C GLU A 42 12.12 -9.37 18.40
N ASP A 43 12.98 -8.95 17.46
CA ASP A 43 13.24 -7.52 17.20
C ASP A 43 12.00 -6.82 16.66
N PHE A 44 11.23 -7.50 15.81
CA PHE A 44 9.96 -6.99 15.30
C PHE A 44 8.97 -6.74 16.45
N LYS A 45 8.84 -7.69 17.38
CA LYS A 45 8.00 -7.50 18.57
C LYS A 45 8.54 -6.35 19.42
N TYR A 46 9.84 -6.28 19.65
CA TYR A 46 10.44 -5.19 20.44
C TYR A 46 10.16 -3.80 19.84
N GLN A 47 10.23 -3.65 18.52
CA GLN A 47 10.04 -2.37 17.84
C GLN A 47 8.55 -1.98 17.70
N TYR A 48 7.70 -2.92 17.28
CA TYR A 48 6.35 -2.62 16.80
C TYR A 48 5.24 -3.15 17.71
N PHE A 49 5.53 -3.98 18.73
CA PHE A 49 4.52 -4.45 19.67
C PHE A 49 4.39 -3.49 20.85
N ARG A 50 3.25 -2.82 20.97
CA ARG A 50 2.95 -1.88 22.05
C ARG A 50 1.54 -2.09 22.58
N ASN A 51 1.34 -1.99 23.90
CA ASN A 51 0.02 -2.15 24.53
C ASN A 51 -0.70 -3.45 24.14
N ASN A 52 0.04 -4.56 24.04
CA ASN A 52 -0.45 -5.87 23.60
C ASN A 52 -1.03 -5.89 22.17
N LYS A 53 -0.65 -4.95 21.32
CA LYS A 53 -1.05 -4.89 19.91
C LYS A 53 0.15 -4.50 19.04
N VAL A 54 0.18 -5.00 17.80
CA VAL A 54 1.14 -4.48 16.82
C VAL A 54 0.70 -3.10 16.35
N ASP A 55 1.56 -2.11 16.52
CA ASP A 55 1.36 -0.76 15.99
C ASP A 55 1.67 -0.73 14.49
N ARG A 56 0.61 -0.86 13.70
CA ARG A 56 0.71 -0.82 12.24
C ARG A 56 1.08 0.55 11.69
N GLN A 57 0.77 1.63 12.40
CA GLN A 57 1.16 2.96 11.93
C GLN A 57 2.68 3.11 11.99
N ALA A 58 3.32 2.57 13.03
CA ALA A 58 4.77 2.54 13.15
C ALA A 58 5.45 1.69 12.06
N MET A 59 4.75 0.70 11.50
CA MET A 59 5.24 -0.11 10.38
C MET A 59 5.18 0.61 9.02
N THR A 60 4.55 1.79 8.93
CA THR A 60 4.48 2.57 7.68
C THR A 60 5.83 3.20 7.39
N PHE A 61 6.36 2.99 6.18
CA PHE A 61 7.71 3.45 5.81
C PHE A 61 7.75 4.02 4.39
N LEU A 62 8.72 4.92 4.17
CA LEU A 62 8.99 5.57 2.89
C LEU A 62 10.29 5.03 2.33
N VAL A 63 10.29 4.69 1.05
CA VAL A 63 11.51 4.29 0.32
C VAL A 63 11.73 5.18 -0.90
N GLN A 64 12.97 5.22 -1.35
CA GLN A 64 13.39 5.96 -2.53
C GLN A 64 13.93 5.00 -3.58
N HIS A 65 13.71 5.26 -4.85
CA HIS A 65 14.24 4.42 -5.92
C HIS A 65 15.76 4.59 -6.03
N ASN A 66 16.48 3.50 -6.31
CA ASN A 66 17.94 3.50 -6.37
C ASN A 66 18.49 4.34 -7.53
N GLU A 67 17.80 4.36 -8.67
CA GLU A 67 18.23 5.12 -9.86
C GLU A 67 17.70 6.56 -9.88
N ASP A 68 16.56 6.80 -9.21
CA ASP A 68 15.88 8.11 -9.22
C ASP A 68 15.33 8.42 -7.82
N PRO A 69 16.08 9.18 -6.99
CA PRO A 69 15.64 9.53 -5.64
C PRO A 69 14.34 10.35 -5.58
N SER A 70 13.93 10.99 -6.69
CA SER A 70 12.64 11.71 -6.78
C SER A 70 11.45 10.75 -6.86
N ASN A 71 11.69 9.52 -7.35
CA ASN A 71 10.72 8.45 -7.38
C ASN A 71 10.64 7.78 -6.01
N GLN A 72 9.77 8.32 -5.17
CA GLN A 72 9.52 7.82 -3.82
C GLN A 72 8.27 6.92 -3.80
N LEU A 73 8.28 5.93 -2.90
CA LEU A 73 7.17 5.02 -2.67
C LEU A 73 6.85 4.96 -1.18
N LEU A 74 5.61 5.29 -0.83
CA LEU A 74 5.13 5.26 0.54
C LEU A 74 4.30 4.01 0.81
N VAL A 75 4.72 3.19 1.75
CA VAL A 75 4.06 1.95 2.11
C VAL A 75 3.30 2.14 3.42
N PHE A 76 1.97 2.06 3.36
CA PHE A 76 1.06 2.26 4.48
C PHE A 76 0.50 0.94 5.00
N PHE A 77 0.57 0.74 6.31
CA PHE A 77 -0.10 -0.34 7.02
C PHE A 77 -1.31 0.22 7.78
N THR A 78 -2.50 -0.30 7.49
CA THR A 78 -3.73 0.20 8.13
C THR A 78 -4.00 -0.50 9.46
N ASP A 79 -4.27 0.29 10.50
CA ASP A 79 -4.59 -0.19 11.86
C ASP A 79 -6.00 -0.77 11.99
N SER A 80 -6.87 -0.49 11.03
CA SER A 80 -8.28 -0.91 11.05
C SER A 80 -8.41 -2.41 10.76
N SER A 81 -9.01 -3.14 11.70
CA SER A 81 -9.46 -4.53 11.54
C SER A 81 -10.74 -4.67 10.69
N GLU A 82 -11.31 -3.53 10.31
CA GLU A 82 -12.48 -3.40 9.44
C GLU A 82 -12.10 -2.96 8.03
N SER A 83 -13.10 -2.91 7.15
CA SER A 83 -12.90 -2.45 5.78
C SER A 83 -12.55 -0.96 5.75
N ILE A 84 -11.54 -0.61 4.94
CA ILE A 84 -11.03 0.76 4.85
C ILE A 84 -12.10 1.70 4.31
N GLY A 85 -12.36 2.75 5.07
CA GLY A 85 -13.31 3.81 4.73
C GLY A 85 -12.69 4.89 3.85
N ILE A 86 -13.56 5.68 3.23
CA ILE A 86 -13.17 6.82 2.39
C ILE A 86 -12.34 7.88 3.15
N LYS A 87 -12.60 8.03 4.45
CA LYS A 87 -11.88 8.98 5.31
C LYS A 87 -10.40 8.59 5.46
N GLU A 88 -10.12 7.30 5.60
CA GLU A 88 -8.75 6.80 5.73
C GLU A 88 -7.99 6.91 4.42
N VAL A 89 -8.64 6.58 3.29
CA VAL A 89 -8.05 6.77 1.96
C VAL A 89 -7.72 8.25 1.71
N LYS A 90 -8.62 9.18 2.07
CA LYS A 90 -8.35 10.62 1.95
C LYS A 90 -7.16 11.04 2.80
N LYS A 91 -7.06 10.57 4.05
CA LYS A 91 -5.91 10.83 4.92
C LYS A 91 -4.60 10.31 4.32
N ILE A 92 -4.62 9.15 3.66
CA ILE A 92 -3.46 8.59 2.95
C ILE A 92 -3.08 9.49 1.77
N CYS A 93 -4.05 9.85 0.91
CA CYS A 93 -3.83 10.75 -0.22
C CYS A 93 -3.30 12.12 0.22
N GLU A 94 -3.85 12.70 1.28
CA GLU A 94 -3.41 13.99 1.84
C GLU A 94 -1.94 13.92 2.28
N LYS A 95 -1.53 12.84 2.97
CA LYS A 95 -0.13 12.62 3.34
C LYS A 95 0.78 12.50 2.11
N MET A 96 0.34 11.78 1.08
CA MET A 96 1.08 11.64 -0.17
C MET A 96 1.26 12.98 -0.88
N VAL A 97 0.21 13.80 -0.95
CA VAL A 97 0.28 15.15 -1.53
C VAL A 97 1.18 16.07 -0.72
N GLN A 98 1.08 16.05 0.61
CA GLN A 98 1.94 16.85 1.50
C GLN A 98 3.43 16.53 1.34
N GLN A 99 3.76 15.27 1.10
CA GLN A 99 5.14 14.82 0.92
C GLN A 99 5.57 14.80 -0.57
N SER A 100 4.69 15.23 -1.48
CA SER A 100 4.92 15.16 -2.95
C SER A 100 5.28 13.76 -3.45
N ILE A 101 4.67 12.74 -2.86
CA ILE A 101 4.88 11.33 -3.20
C ILE A 101 3.79 10.88 -4.17
N MET A 102 4.20 10.35 -5.32
CA MET A 102 3.28 9.95 -6.39
C MET A 102 2.83 8.49 -6.28
N LYS A 103 3.64 7.63 -5.63
CA LYS A 103 3.39 6.18 -5.55
C LYS A 103 3.17 5.77 -4.10
N GLY A 104 2.16 4.94 -3.87
CA GLY A 104 1.89 4.37 -2.57
C GLY A 104 1.35 2.95 -2.63
N ILE A 105 1.69 2.15 -1.63
CA ILE A 105 1.13 0.82 -1.41
C ILE A 105 0.35 0.86 -0.10
N VAL A 106 -0.87 0.33 -0.08
CA VAL A 106 -1.70 0.27 1.12
C VAL A 106 -1.99 -1.19 1.45
N ILE A 107 -1.62 -1.60 2.66
CA ILE A 107 -1.76 -2.97 3.16
C ILE A 107 -2.94 -2.99 4.14
N TYR A 108 -3.91 -3.85 3.85
CA TYR A 108 -5.19 -3.94 4.56
C TYR A 108 -5.59 -5.39 4.83
N GLN A 109 -6.44 -5.61 5.84
CA GLN A 109 -6.85 -6.98 6.23
C GLN A 109 -8.08 -7.50 5.50
N LYS A 110 -9.21 -6.78 5.55
CA LYS A 110 -10.47 -7.25 4.93
C LYS A 110 -10.63 -6.76 3.49
N GLY A 111 -10.58 -5.45 3.28
CA GLY A 111 -10.86 -4.86 1.98
C GLY A 111 -11.13 -3.36 2.04
N LEU A 112 -11.40 -2.76 0.88
CA LEU A 112 -11.89 -1.39 0.76
C LEU A 112 -13.42 -1.36 0.74
N THR A 113 -14.02 -0.37 1.40
CA THR A 113 -15.46 -0.13 1.25
C THR A 113 -15.80 0.29 -0.19
N PRO A 114 -17.00 -0.01 -0.70
CA PRO A 114 -17.41 0.41 -2.05
C PRO A 114 -17.31 1.92 -2.26
N SER A 115 -17.53 2.72 -1.22
CA SER A 115 -17.36 4.17 -1.25
C SER A 115 -15.89 4.59 -1.38
N ALA A 116 -14.97 3.91 -0.70
CA ALA A 116 -13.52 4.15 -0.85
C ALA A 116 -13.03 3.77 -2.26
N ASN A 117 -13.54 2.67 -2.82
CA ASN A 117 -13.19 2.24 -4.17
C ASN A 117 -13.76 3.17 -5.27
N LYS A 118 -14.87 3.84 -5.00
CA LYS A 118 -15.47 4.84 -5.90
C LYS A 118 -14.70 6.16 -5.95
N ASP A 119 -13.87 6.47 -4.95
CA ASP A 119 -13.19 7.77 -4.81
C ASP A 119 -11.70 7.75 -5.14
N SER A 120 -11.13 6.61 -5.58
CA SER A 120 -9.81 6.61 -6.19
C SER A 120 -9.84 7.57 -7.38
N GLN A 121 -9.02 8.62 -7.36
CA GLN A 121 -8.93 9.68 -8.38
C GLN A 121 -8.37 9.18 -9.74
N LEU A 122 -8.64 7.91 -10.09
CA LEU A 122 -8.29 7.36 -11.37
C LEU A 122 -9.05 8.13 -12.47
N PRO A 123 -8.38 8.53 -13.55
CA PRO A 123 -9.03 9.08 -14.73
C PRO A 123 -10.16 8.16 -15.17
N ARG A 124 -11.38 8.71 -15.30
CA ARG A 124 -12.58 7.94 -15.62
C ARG A 124 -12.87 8.06 -17.11
N ILE A 125 -13.04 6.92 -17.75
CA ILE A 125 -13.65 6.86 -19.08
C ILE A 125 -15.17 6.94 -18.95
N GLN A 126 -15.83 7.70 -19.82
CA GLN A 126 -17.29 7.77 -19.83
C GLN A 126 -17.88 6.43 -20.28
N PRO A 127 -19.01 5.97 -19.72
CA PRO A 127 -19.65 4.73 -20.16
C PRO A 127 -20.07 4.78 -21.64
N ASN A 128 -20.28 5.99 -22.18
CA ASN A 128 -20.69 6.20 -23.56
C ASN A 128 -19.50 6.35 -24.54
N ASP A 129 -18.26 6.27 -24.05
CA ASP A 129 -17.06 6.31 -24.88
C ASP A 129 -17.05 5.11 -25.85
N ALA A 130 -16.62 5.34 -27.10
CA ALA A 130 -16.57 4.30 -28.13
C ALA A 130 -15.66 3.13 -27.73
N VAL A 131 -14.54 3.41 -27.05
CA VAL A 131 -13.60 2.38 -26.57
C VAL A 131 -14.23 1.57 -25.44
N ALA A 132 -14.95 2.23 -24.52
CA ALA A 132 -15.64 1.54 -23.43
C ALA A 132 -16.74 0.60 -23.96
N LYS A 133 -17.48 1.00 -25.00
CA LYS A 133 -18.49 0.16 -25.66
C LYS A 133 -17.88 -1.02 -26.40
N TYR A 134 -16.82 -0.79 -27.18
CA TYR A 134 -16.18 -1.84 -27.98
C TYR A 134 -15.67 -2.99 -27.11
N TYR A 135 -15.05 -2.67 -25.96
CA TYR A 135 -14.56 -3.67 -25.01
C TYR A 135 -15.59 -4.12 -23.97
N GLY A 136 -16.84 -3.62 -24.03
CA GLY A 136 -17.92 -4.03 -23.12
C GLY A 136 -17.65 -3.67 -21.65
N LEU A 137 -16.97 -2.55 -21.39
CA LEU A 137 -16.57 -2.17 -20.04
C LEU A 137 -17.79 -1.82 -19.17
N LYS A 138 -17.86 -2.43 -17.99
CA LYS A 138 -18.86 -2.14 -16.96
C LYS A 138 -18.31 -1.14 -15.95
N ARG A 139 -19.22 -0.39 -15.32
CA ARG A 139 -18.88 0.60 -14.29
C ARG A 139 -18.05 -0.06 -13.18
N GLY A 140 -16.87 0.50 -12.90
CA GLY A 140 -15.94 0.00 -11.89
C GLY A 140 -14.83 -0.92 -12.43
N GLN A 141 -14.83 -1.26 -13.72
CA GLN A 141 -13.70 -1.95 -14.35
C GLN A 141 -12.57 -0.96 -14.67
N VAL A 142 -11.33 -1.38 -14.39
CA VAL A 142 -10.11 -0.58 -14.63
C VAL A 142 -9.39 -1.14 -15.85
N VAL A 143 -8.97 -0.25 -16.75
CA VAL A 143 -8.25 -0.62 -17.98
C VAL A 143 -6.89 0.08 -18.05
N ARG A 144 -5.87 -0.63 -18.56
CA ARG A 144 -4.52 -0.10 -18.76
C ARG A 144 -4.41 0.54 -20.15
N ILE A 145 -4.06 1.83 -20.19
CA ILE A 145 -3.82 2.55 -21.45
C ILE A 145 -2.31 2.64 -21.67
N VAL A 146 -1.82 2.08 -22.76
CA VAL A 146 -0.43 2.24 -23.20
C VAL A 146 -0.43 3.21 -24.38
N ARG A 147 0.28 4.33 -24.23
CA ARG A 147 0.49 5.31 -25.31
C ARG A 147 1.97 5.62 -25.41
N ASN A 148 2.45 5.85 -26.62
CA ASN A 148 3.79 6.37 -26.83
C ASN A 148 3.80 7.86 -26.42
N SER A 149 4.80 8.27 -25.64
CA SER A 149 5.00 9.67 -25.25
C SER A 149 6.18 10.22 -26.03
N GLU A 150 6.04 11.38 -26.65
CA GLU A 150 7.15 12.04 -27.36
C GLU A 150 8.14 12.68 -26.38
N THR A 151 7.69 13.02 -25.17
CA THR A 151 8.49 13.75 -24.16
C THR A 151 9.04 12.88 -23.04
N ALA A 152 8.56 11.63 -22.91
CA ALA A 152 9.09 10.69 -21.94
C ALA A 152 9.85 9.61 -22.72
N GLY A 153 11.17 9.59 -22.58
CA GLY A 153 12.00 8.47 -23.03
C GLY A 153 11.48 7.15 -22.44
N LYS A 154 11.75 6.05 -23.16
CA LYS A 154 11.29 4.70 -22.85
C LYS A 154 11.55 4.27 -21.41
#